data_AF-A0A3N5ZDX5-F1
#
_entry.id   AF-A0A3N5ZDX5-F1
#
_cell.length_a   1.000
_cell.length_b   1.000
_cell.length_c   1.000
_cell.angle_alpha   90.00
_cell.angle_beta   90.00
_cell.angle_gamma   90.00
#
_symmetry.space_group_name_H-M   'P 1'
#
loop_
_entity.id
_entity.type
_entity.pdbx_description
1 polymer ?
#
loop_
_entity_poly.entity_id
_entity_poly.type
_entity_poly.pdbx_seq_one_letter_code
_entity_poly.pdbx_strand_id
1 'polypeptide(L)'
;VACARACREIGYPVVIKVVSPQIVHKSEYGGVSLGICNETAAVMAFDTIRKATEGRDFRGVVVYPMLRGGCEVLVGMTRDPQFGPVVAFGVGGIHTEILRDISLRVAPVGRAEAEAMIHQIRSFAILAGARGRPPCDLSALADTLVTVSRLPFLYPEIAEIDLNPVFVFEKGLLVGDVRVIGLDHPKQAPGETS
;
A
#
# COMPACT_ATOMS: atom_id res chain seq x y z
N VAL A 1 11.70 23.78 -6.19
CA VAL A 1 13.15 23.55 -5.91
C VAL A 1 13.38 22.36 -4.98
N ALA A 2 12.81 22.32 -3.77
CA ALA A 2 13.00 21.19 -2.84
C ALA A 2 12.50 19.83 -3.40
N CYS A 3 11.33 19.82 -4.05
CA CYS A 3 10.77 18.61 -4.66
C CYS A 3 11.67 18.01 -5.75
N ALA A 4 12.19 18.85 -6.66
CA ALA A 4 13.10 18.41 -7.72
C ALA A 4 14.41 17.83 -7.17
N ARG A 5 14.94 18.41 -6.08
CA ARG A 5 16.12 17.87 -5.39
C ARG A 5 15.84 16.48 -4.82
N ALA A 6 14.72 16.29 -4.12
CA ALA A 6 14.34 14.99 -3.58
C ALA A 6 14.15 13.93 -4.69
N CYS A 7 13.56 14.31 -5.83
CA CYS A 7 13.41 13.43 -6.98
C CYS A 7 14.77 13.00 -7.55
N ARG A 8 15.73 13.92 -7.64
CA ARG A 8 17.09 13.60 -8.10
C ARG A 8 17.85 12.71 -7.13
N GLU A 9 17.68 12.91 -5.82
CA GLU A 9 18.31 12.08 -4.78
C GLU A 9 17.77 10.64 -4.79
N ILE A 10 16.47 10.45 -5.03
CA ILE A 10 15.86 9.12 -5.19
C ILE A 10 16.25 8.48 -6.53
N GLY A 11 16.39 9.28 -7.59
CA GLY A 11 16.67 8.82 -8.95
C GLY A 11 15.41 8.60 -9.77
N TYR A 12 15.45 9.08 -11.01
CA TYR A 12 14.32 8.98 -11.95
C TYR A 12 14.22 7.59 -12.62
N PRO A 13 13.01 7.13 -13.04
CA PRO A 13 11.72 7.81 -12.89
C PRO A 13 11.14 7.70 -11.47
N VAL A 14 10.39 8.73 -11.06
CA VAL A 14 9.75 8.81 -9.73
C VAL A 14 8.24 9.01 -9.82
N VAL A 15 7.60 8.80 -8.68
CA VAL A 15 6.20 9.10 -8.39
C VAL A 15 6.13 10.17 -7.31
N ILE A 16 5.28 11.17 -7.48
CA ILE A 16 4.98 12.19 -6.46
C ILE A 16 3.53 12.01 -6.02
N LYS A 17 3.28 11.95 -4.70
CA LYS A 17 1.94 11.87 -4.10
C LYS A 17 1.72 12.98 -3.08
N VAL A 18 0.52 13.54 -3.02
CA VAL A 18 0.14 14.54 -2.01
C VAL A 18 0.12 13.95 -0.61
N VAL A 19 0.52 14.77 0.37
CA VAL A 19 0.35 14.51 1.80
C VAL A 19 -0.69 15.49 2.33
N SER A 20 -1.87 14.98 2.65
CA SER A 20 -2.98 15.74 3.24
C SER A 20 -3.89 14.82 4.04
N PRO A 21 -4.28 15.18 5.28
CA PRO A 21 -5.24 14.40 6.07
C PRO A 21 -6.66 14.41 5.48
N GLN A 22 -6.97 15.38 4.61
CA GLN A 22 -8.28 15.52 3.95
C GLN A 22 -8.36 14.77 2.61
N ILE A 23 -7.27 14.13 2.18
CA ILE A 23 -7.18 13.47 0.87
C ILE A 23 -6.77 12.01 1.09
N VAL A 24 -7.76 11.15 1.27
CA VAL A 24 -7.56 9.70 1.40
C VAL A 24 -7.34 9.08 0.01
N HIS A 25 -8.23 9.36 -0.94
CA HIS A 25 -8.16 8.87 -2.33
C HIS A 25 -7.36 9.82 -3.23
N LYS A 26 -6.03 9.86 -3.03
CA LYS A 26 -5.11 10.82 -3.69
C LYS A 26 -5.30 10.92 -5.20
N SER A 27 -5.47 9.79 -5.89
CA SER A 27 -5.60 9.75 -7.35
C SER A 27 -6.85 10.49 -7.86
N GLU A 28 -7.98 10.40 -7.16
CA GLU A 28 -9.25 11.03 -7.54
C GLU A 28 -9.18 12.56 -7.52
N TYR A 29 -8.31 13.10 -6.67
CA TYR A 29 -8.08 14.53 -6.53
C TYR A 29 -6.89 15.05 -7.35
N GLY A 30 -6.37 14.25 -8.29
CA GLY A 30 -5.15 14.62 -9.05
C GLY A 30 -3.91 14.75 -8.16
N GLY A 31 -3.94 14.15 -6.97
CA GLY A 31 -2.87 14.20 -5.98
C GLY A 31 -1.74 13.20 -6.23
N VAL A 32 -1.70 12.54 -7.39
CA VAL A 32 -0.66 11.57 -7.78
C VAL A 32 -0.16 11.91 -9.18
N SER A 33 1.16 12.04 -9.32
CA SER A 33 1.83 12.18 -10.61
C SER A 33 2.86 11.06 -10.79
N LEU A 34 2.69 10.27 -11.84
CA LEU A 34 3.52 9.10 -12.16
C LEU A 34 4.52 9.44 -13.29
N GLY A 35 5.58 8.64 -13.42
CA GLY A 35 6.45 8.68 -14.61
C GLY A 35 7.25 9.98 -14.75
N ILE A 36 7.61 10.60 -13.64
CA ILE A 36 8.40 11.84 -13.66
C ILE A 36 9.85 11.48 -13.96
N CYS A 37 10.40 11.99 -15.06
CA CYS A 37 11.70 11.56 -15.59
C CYS A 37 12.82 12.60 -15.47
N ASN A 38 12.53 13.84 -15.04
CA ASN A 38 13.51 14.92 -14.93
C ASN A 38 13.03 16.04 -14.00
N GLU A 39 13.93 16.99 -13.71
CA GLU A 39 13.66 18.10 -12.78
C GLU A 39 12.51 19.00 -13.24
N THR A 40 12.44 19.31 -14.53
CA THR A 40 11.35 20.14 -15.09
C THR A 40 10.00 19.48 -14.87
N ALA A 41 9.89 18.18 -15.18
CA ALA A 41 8.69 17.39 -14.93
C ALA A 41 8.34 17.33 -13.43
N ALA A 42 9.34 17.25 -12.55
CA ALA A 42 9.12 17.22 -11.10
C ALA A 42 8.53 18.54 -10.57
N VAL A 43 9.01 19.68 -11.08
CA VAL A 43 8.46 21.00 -10.71
C VAL A 43 7.02 21.13 -11.21
N MET A 44 6.76 20.79 -12.47
CA MET A 44 5.41 20.85 -13.03
C MET A 44 4.42 19.92 -12.31
N ALA A 45 4.86 18.72 -11.94
CA ALA A 45 4.05 17.75 -11.19
C ALA A 45 3.69 18.30 -9.80
N PHE A 46 4.65 18.90 -9.10
CA PHE A 46 4.41 19.53 -7.81
C PHE A 46 3.36 20.66 -7.90
N ASP A 47 3.52 21.56 -8.87
CA ASP A 47 2.59 22.68 -9.05
C ASP A 47 1.19 22.20 -9.44
N THR A 48 1.11 21.16 -10.29
CA THR A 48 -0.16 20.53 -10.68
C THR A 48 -0.87 19.93 -9.45
N ILE A 49 -0.16 19.16 -8.63
CA ILE A 49 -0.73 18.56 -7.41
C ILE A 49 -1.16 19.65 -6.43
N ARG A 50 -0.32 20.68 -6.22
CA ARG A 50 -0.64 21.81 -5.32
C ARG A 50 -1.93 22.51 -5.76
N LYS A 51 -2.08 22.78 -7.05
CA LYS A 51 -3.28 23.41 -7.62
C LYS A 51 -4.51 22.52 -7.50
N ALA A 52 -4.38 21.23 -7.81
CA ALA A 52 -5.49 20.28 -7.71
C ALA A 52 -6.02 20.09 -6.28
N THR A 53 -5.20 20.44 -5.29
CA THR A 53 -5.50 20.30 -3.85
C THR A 53 -5.72 21.63 -3.14
N GLU A 54 -5.93 22.72 -3.89
CA GLU A 54 -6.31 24.02 -3.35
C GLU A 54 -7.57 23.93 -2.47
N GLY A 55 -7.59 24.70 -1.38
CA GLY A 55 -8.68 24.68 -0.40
C GLY A 55 -8.65 23.49 0.57
N ARG A 56 -7.63 22.62 0.50
CA ARG A 56 -7.43 21.49 1.42
C ARG A 56 -6.20 21.71 2.31
N ASP A 57 -6.09 20.95 3.40
CA ASP A 57 -4.90 20.92 4.25
C ASP A 57 -3.72 20.25 3.53
N PHE A 58 -3.05 20.99 2.65
CA PHE A 58 -1.87 20.54 1.93
C PHE A 58 -0.63 20.63 2.82
N ARG A 59 -0.03 19.48 3.15
CA ARG A 59 1.18 19.41 3.99
C ARG A 59 2.46 19.19 3.19
N GLY A 60 2.34 18.95 1.88
CA GLY A 60 3.47 18.71 0.99
C GLY A 60 3.22 17.53 0.06
N VAL A 61 4.31 16.98 -0.44
CA VAL A 61 4.31 15.77 -1.26
C VAL A 61 5.36 14.79 -0.76
N VAL A 62 5.13 13.51 -1.01
CA VAL A 62 6.09 12.44 -0.82
C VAL A 62 6.54 11.92 -2.18
N VAL A 63 7.83 11.59 -2.29
CA VAL A 63 8.45 11.10 -3.53
C VAL A 63 8.83 9.64 -3.35
N TYR A 64 8.46 8.81 -4.31
CA TYR A 64 8.79 7.38 -4.36
C TYR A 64 9.51 7.04 -5.66
N PRO A 65 10.39 6.02 -5.68
CA PRO A 65 10.86 5.46 -6.94
C PRO A 65 9.67 4.91 -7.74
N MET A 66 9.70 5.03 -9.07
CA MET A 66 8.69 4.41 -9.91
C MET A 66 8.98 2.92 -10.02
N LEU A 67 8.21 2.12 -9.28
CA LEU A 67 8.33 0.68 -9.28
C LEU A 67 7.85 0.10 -10.62
N ARG A 68 8.62 -0.85 -11.15
CA ARG A 68 8.28 -1.59 -12.37
C ARG A 68 8.41 -3.08 -12.10
N GLY A 69 7.45 -3.85 -12.59
CA GLY A 69 7.40 -5.28 -12.32
C GLY A 69 7.00 -5.58 -10.87
N GLY A 70 7.21 -6.84 -10.48
CA GLY A 70 6.69 -7.38 -9.23
C GLY A 70 5.22 -7.76 -9.32
N CYS A 71 4.79 -8.66 -8.45
CA CYS A 71 3.37 -8.94 -8.24
C CYS A 71 2.82 -7.95 -7.22
N GLU A 72 1.74 -7.27 -7.57
CA GLU A 72 1.01 -6.46 -6.62
C GLU A 72 0.23 -7.38 -5.66
N VAL A 73 0.32 -7.09 -4.37
CA VAL A 73 -0.44 -7.73 -3.29
C VAL A 73 -0.97 -6.66 -2.35
N LEU A 74 -1.95 -7.03 -1.53
CA LEU A 74 -2.45 -6.24 -0.42
C LEU A 74 -2.20 -6.97 0.89
N VAL A 75 -1.80 -6.20 1.89
CA VAL A 75 -1.62 -6.68 3.27
C VAL A 75 -2.34 -5.70 4.18
N GLY A 76 -3.34 -6.19 4.91
CA GLY A 76 -4.15 -5.37 5.79
C GLY A 76 -4.21 -5.92 7.20
N MET A 77 -4.58 -5.08 8.15
CA MET A 77 -4.99 -5.47 9.48
C MET A 77 -6.18 -4.63 9.90
N THR A 78 -7.19 -5.24 10.50
CA THR A 78 -8.35 -4.56 11.09
C THR A 78 -8.66 -5.15 12.45
N ARG A 79 -9.39 -4.42 13.31
CA ARG A 79 -9.94 -4.98 14.55
C ARG A 79 -11.37 -5.44 14.35
N ASP A 80 -11.57 -6.75 14.41
CA ASP A 80 -12.87 -7.36 14.49
C ASP A 80 -13.44 -7.25 15.93
N PRO A 81 -14.74 -6.95 16.12
CA PRO A 81 -15.34 -6.81 17.45
C PRO A 81 -15.31 -8.08 18.31
N GLN A 82 -15.28 -9.27 17.71
CA GLN A 82 -15.29 -10.55 18.41
C GLN A 82 -13.90 -11.15 18.53
N PHE A 83 -13.11 -11.08 17.45
CA PHE A 83 -11.80 -11.74 17.38
C PHE A 83 -10.62 -10.82 17.70
N GLY A 84 -10.85 -9.51 17.80
CA GLY A 84 -9.78 -8.53 17.95
C GLY A 84 -9.00 -8.35 16.63
N PRO A 85 -7.67 -8.11 16.68
CA PRO A 85 -6.85 -7.98 15.49
C PRO A 85 -6.97 -9.15 14.49
N VAL A 86 -7.27 -8.84 13.23
CA VAL A 86 -7.31 -9.78 12.10
C VAL A 86 -6.42 -9.25 10.99
N VAL A 87 -5.46 -10.07 10.54
CA VAL A 87 -4.60 -9.78 9.40
C VAL A 87 -5.21 -10.36 8.12
N ALA A 88 -5.11 -9.62 7.03
CA ALA A 88 -5.63 -9.96 5.71
C ALA A 88 -4.52 -9.93 4.66
N PHE A 89 -4.57 -10.86 3.72
CA PHE A 89 -3.65 -10.95 2.60
C PHE A 89 -4.40 -11.30 1.31
N GLY A 90 -4.01 -10.71 0.18
CA GLY A 90 -4.53 -11.04 -1.15
C GLY A 90 -3.67 -10.50 -2.28
N VAL A 91 -3.91 -10.94 -3.52
CA VAL A 91 -3.19 -10.44 -4.73
C VAL A 91 -3.86 -9.17 -5.26
N GLY A 92 -3.09 -8.09 -5.41
CA GLY A 92 -3.55 -6.76 -5.82
C GLY A 92 -3.98 -6.65 -7.28
N GLY A 93 -4.47 -5.47 -7.65
CA GLY A 93 -5.01 -5.16 -8.99
C GLY A 93 -6.50 -5.45 -9.12
N ILE A 94 -7.03 -5.37 -10.34
CA ILE A 94 -8.47 -5.50 -10.67
C ILE A 94 -9.09 -6.81 -10.11
N HIS A 95 -8.25 -7.81 -9.89
CA HIS A 95 -8.67 -9.13 -9.44
C HIS A 95 -9.09 -9.17 -7.96
N THR A 96 -8.58 -8.33 -7.06
CA THR A 96 -8.91 -8.42 -5.62
C THR A 96 -10.28 -7.86 -5.27
N GLU A 97 -10.66 -6.73 -5.88
CA GLU A 97 -11.97 -6.10 -5.62
C GLU A 97 -13.13 -6.95 -6.16
N ILE A 98 -12.90 -7.66 -7.27
CA ILE A 98 -13.94 -8.47 -7.94
C ILE A 98 -13.98 -9.91 -7.41
N LEU A 99 -12.82 -10.52 -7.11
CA LEU A 99 -12.76 -11.96 -6.80
C LEU A 99 -12.76 -12.29 -5.30
N ARG A 100 -12.61 -11.29 -4.41
CA ARG A 100 -12.51 -11.49 -2.94
C ARG A 100 -11.52 -12.60 -2.56
N ASP A 101 -10.43 -12.72 -3.32
CA ASP A 101 -9.42 -13.77 -3.12
C ASP A 101 -8.43 -13.34 -2.03
N ILE A 102 -8.89 -13.50 -0.79
CA ILE A 102 -8.16 -13.10 0.40
C ILE A 102 -8.05 -14.26 1.40
N SER A 103 -6.97 -14.29 2.16
CA SER A 103 -6.83 -15.11 3.35
C SER A 103 -6.82 -14.24 4.60
N LEU A 104 -7.50 -14.71 5.65
CA LEU A 104 -7.65 -14.01 6.93
C LEU A 104 -7.13 -14.88 8.06
N ARG A 105 -6.50 -14.26 9.07
CA ARG A 105 -6.13 -14.89 10.33
C ARG A 105 -6.29 -13.93 11.50
N VAL A 106 -6.71 -14.45 12.64
CA VAL A 106 -6.62 -13.72 13.91
C VAL A 106 -5.14 -13.53 14.23
N ALA A 107 -4.77 -12.31 14.58
CA ALA A 107 -3.40 -11.94 14.90
C ALA A 107 -3.10 -12.16 16.40
N PRO A 108 -1.81 -12.31 16.79
CA PRO A 108 -0.64 -12.32 15.92
C PRO A 108 -0.49 -13.67 15.19
N VAL A 109 0.12 -13.65 14.01
CA VAL A 109 0.45 -14.89 13.28
C VAL A 109 1.93 -15.21 13.36
N GLY A 110 2.23 -16.51 13.38
CA GLY A 110 3.58 -17.04 13.22
C GLY A 110 3.99 -17.14 11.74
N ARG A 111 5.29 -17.42 11.49
CA ARG A 111 5.81 -17.57 10.12
C ARG A 111 5.11 -18.69 9.35
N ALA A 112 4.89 -19.84 9.98
CA ALA A 112 4.18 -20.97 9.35
C ALA A 112 2.72 -20.63 8.98
N GLU A 113 2.03 -19.85 9.82
CA GLU A 113 0.67 -19.39 9.52
C GLU A 113 0.65 -18.37 8.39
N ALA A 114 1.63 -17.45 8.35
CA ALA A 114 1.79 -16.50 7.26
C ALA A 114 2.08 -17.20 5.92
N GLU A 115 2.96 -18.21 5.90
CA GLU A 115 3.19 -19.05 4.72
C GLU A 115 1.91 -19.78 4.30
N ALA A 116 1.17 -20.36 5.26
CA ALA A 116 -0.11 -21.01 4.96
C ALA A 116 -1.15 -20.02 4.40
N MET A 117 -1.20 -18.79 4.91
CA MET A 117 -2.06 -17.72 4.38
C MET A 117 -1.73 -17.41 2.91
N ILE A 118 -0.44 -17.36 2.56
CA ILE A 118 0.03 -17.10 1.19
C ILE A 118 -0.36 -18.23 0.25
N HIS A 119 -0.26 -19.48 0.69
CA HIS A 119 -0.63 -20.65 -0.11
C HIS A 119 -2.15 -20.86 -0.25
N GLN A 120 -2.97 -20.27 0.62
CA GLN A 120 -4.42 -20.51 0.67
C GLN A 120 -5.22 -19.72 -0.38
N ILE A 121 -4.68 -18.63 -0.91
CA ILE A 121 -5.38 -17.85 -1.93
C ILE A 121 -5.45 -18.62 -3.25
N ARG A 122 -6.53 -18.45 -4.00
CA ARG A 122 -6.76 -19.14 -5.28
C ARG A 122 -5.74 -18.71 -6.34
N SER A 123 -5.28 -17.46 -6.26
CA SER A 123 -4.31 -16.85 -7.15
C SER A 123 -2.84 -17.12 -6.78
N PHE A 124 -2.56 -18.06 -5.86
CA PHE A 124 -1.20 -18.40 -5.43
C PHE A 124 -0.24 -18.67 -6.61
N ALA A 125 -0.73 -19.29 -7.68
CA ALA A 125 0.07 -19.56 -8.88
C ALA A 125 0.68 -18.29 -9.51
N ILE A 126 0.09 -17.11 -9.33
CA ILE A 126 0.65 -15.83 -9.78
C ILE A 126 1.94 -15.52 -9.00
N LEU A 127 1.92 -15.76 -7.68
CA LEU A 127 3.07 -15.54 -6.80
C LEU A 127 4.16 -16.59 -6.99
N ALA A 128 3.78 -17.82 -7.31
CA ALA A 128 4.71 -18.90 -7.61
C ALA A 128 5.43 -18.76 -8.97
N GLY A 129 5.10 -17.72 -9.75
CA GLY A 129 5.60 -17.51 -11.10
C GLY A 129 4.69 -18.16 -12.14
N ALA A 130 4.01 -17.33 -12.93
CA ALA A 130 3.15 -17.76 -14.02
C ALA A 130 3.49 -17.02 -15.33
N ARG A 131 3.25 -17.67 -16.46
CA ARG A 131 3.39 -17.10 -17.83
C ARG A 131 4.75 -16.43 -18.07
N GLY A 132 5.85 -17.08 -17.67
CA GLY A 132 7.22 -16.60 -17.90
C GLY A 132 7.69 -15.53 -16.91
N ARG A 133 6.92 -15.22 -15.86
CA ARG A 133 7.39 -14.37 -14.75
C ARG A 133 8.12 -15.21 -13.70
N PRO A 134 9.20 -14.70 -13.09
CA PRO A 134 9.87 -15.37 -11.99
C PRO A 134 8.93 -15.46 -10.76
N PRO A 135 9.16 -16.43 -9.86
CA PRO A 135 8.46 -16.49 -8.59
C PRO A 135 8.75 -15.25 -7.75
N CYS A 136 7.78 -14.87 -6.93
CA CYS A 136 7.91 -13.81 -5.95
C CYS A 136 8.66 -14.29 -4.70
N ASP A 137 9.27 -13.37 -3.96
CA ASP A 137 9.90 -13.64 -2.66
C ASP A 137 8.82 -13.85 -1.58
N LEU A 138 8.34 -15.09 -1.48
CA LEU A 138 7.32 -15.48 -0.51
C LEU A 138 7.81 -15.38 0.93
N SER A 139 9.13 -15.49 1.18
CA SER A 139 9.68 -15.34 2.52
C SER A 139 9.55 -13.90 3.00
N ALA A 140 9.97 -12.94 2.17
CA ALA A 140 9.83 -11.52 2.50
C ALA A 140 8.37 -11.13 2.75
N LEU A 141 7.45 -11.71 1.97
CA LEU A 141 6.01 -11.51 2.16
C LEU A 141 5.51 -12.11 3.49
N ALA A 142 5.92 -13.34 3.83
CA ALA A 142 5.56 -13.97 5.10
C ALA A 142 6.08 -13.18 6.30
N ASP A 143 7.33 -12.71 6.24
CA ASP A 143 7.93 -11.89 7.31
C ASP A 143 7.20 -10.55 7.48
N THR A 144 6.71 -9.97 6.37
CA THR A 144 5.87 -8.76 6.39
C THR A 144 4.52 -9.02 7.06
N LEU A 145 3.84 -10.13 6.74
CA LEU A 145 2.57 -10.51 7.37
C LEU A 145 2.74 -10.72 8.88
N VAL A 146 3.80 -11.42 9.30
CA VAL A 146 4.12 -11.60 10.72
C VAL A 146 4.33 -10.24 11.39
N THR A 147 5.10 -9.35 10.77
CA THR A 147 5.38 -8.01 11.31
C THR A 147 4.10 -7.19 11.47
N VAL A 148 3.27 -7.11 10.42
CA VAL A 148 1.99 -6.38 10.45
C VAL A 148 1.05 -6.94 11.50
N SER A 149 0.97 -8.27 11.65
CA SER A 149 0.11 -8.90 12.65
C SER A 149 0.50 -8.57 14.10
N ARG A 150 1.76 -8.18 14.35
CA ARG A 150 2.26 -7.83 15.68
C ARG A 150 2.07 -6.36 16.04
N LEU A 151 2.02 -5.47 15.05
CA LEU A 151 1.85 -4.04 15.26
C LEU A 151 0.70 -3.64 16.20
N PRO A 152 -0.53 -4.21 16.13
CA PRO A 152 -1.63 -3.82 17.02
C PRO A 152 -1.43 -4.18 18.50
N PHE A 153 -0.45 -5.04 18.80
CA PHE A 153 -0.06 -5.37 20.18
C PHE A 153 1.05 -4.46 20.71
N LEU A 154 1.82 -3.84 19.81
CA LEU A 154 2.82 -2.82 20.15
C LEU A 154 2.21 -1.42 20.21
N TYR A 155 1.20 -1.16 19.37
CA TYR A 155 0.48 0.10 19.24
C TYR A 155 -1.03 -0.17 19.34
N PRO A 156 -1.58 -0.30 20.56
CA PRO A 156 -2.99 -0.63 20.78
C PRO A 156 -3.97 0.36 20.13
N GLU A 157 -3.56 1.60 19.91
CA GLU A 157 -4.32 2.67 19.28
C GLU A 157 -4.59 2.44 17.78
N ILE A 158 -3.89 1.51 17.12
CA ILE A 158 -4.12 1.20 15.71
C ILE A 158 -5.43 0.40 15.56
N ALA A 159 -6.35 0.93 14.76
CA ALA A 159 -7.60 0.29 14.38
C ALA A 159 -7.50 -0.46 13.05
N GLU A 160 -6.81 0.13 12.08
CA GLU A 160 -6.63 -0.42 10.73
C GLU A 160 -5.24 -0.09 10.19
N ILE A 161 -4.67 -1.04 9.46
CA ILE A 161 -3.49 -0.89 8.61
C ILE A 161 -3.88 -1.39 7.22
N ASP A 162 -3.57 -0.62 6.18
CA ASP A 162 -3.75 -1.01 4.78
C ASP A 162 -2.47 -0.71 4.01
N LEU A 163 -1.78 -1.77 3.59
CA LEU A 163 -0.62 -1.71 2.70
C LEU A 163 -1.10 -2.09 1.30
N ASN A 164 -1.39 -1.07 0.48
CA ASN A 164 -1.96 -1.28 -0.84
C ASN A 164 -1.53 -0.18 -1.84
N PRO A 165 -0.75 -0.51 -2.89
CA PRO A 165 -0.21 -1.84 -3.20
C PRO A 165 1.10 -2.13 -2.44
N VAL A 166 1.39 -3.41 -2.24
CA VAL A 166 2.73 -3.94 -1.96
C VAL A 166 3.24 -4.64 -3.23
N PHE A 167 4.43 -4.30 -3.68
CA PHE A 167 5.07 -4.92 -4.84
C PHE A 167 6.06 -6.00 -4.38
N VAL A 168 5.78 -7.26 -4.70
CA VAL A 168 6.66 -8.38 -4.37
C VAL A 168 7.48 -8.76 -5.59
N PHE A 169 8.80 -8.68 -5.49
CA PHE A 169 9.73 -9.00 -6.57
C PHE A 169 10.29 -10.41 -6.42
N GLU A 170 11.18 -10.83 -7.32
CA GLU A 170 11.93 -12.08 -7.15
C GLU A 170 12.79 -12.08 -5.87
N LYS A 171 13.24 -10.89 -5.45
CA LYS A 171 14.00 -10.68 -4.22
C LYS A 171 13.44 -9.47 -3.49
N GLY A 172 12.88 -9.71 -2.31
CA GLY A 172 12.27 -8.69 -1.47
C GLY A 172 10.96 -8.11 -2.02
N LEU A 173 10.50 -7.06 -1.35
CA LEU A 173 9.28 -6.34 -1.66
C LEU A 173 9.40 -4.86 -1.31
N LEU A 174 8.51 -4.04 -1.87
CA LEU A 174 8.39 -2.63 -1.54
C LEU A 174 6.93 -2.24 -1.36
N VAL A 175 6.64 -1.50 -0.31
CA VAL A 175 5.29 -0.99 -0.03
C VAL A 175 5.10 0.32 -0.79
N GLY A 176 4.13 0.34 -1.71
CA GLY A 176 3.85 1.48 -2.58
C GLY A 176 2.98 2.55 -1.94
N ASP A 177 2.05 2.18 -1.05
CA ASP A 177 1.25 3.10 -0.24
C ASP A 177 0.92 2.46 1.12
N VAL A 178 0.73 3.30 2.12
CA VAL A 178 0.38 2.89 3.48
C VAL A 178 -0.71 3.80 4.00
N ARG A 179 -1.76 3.21 4.56
CA ARG A 179 -2.75 3.90 5.39
C ARG A 179 -2.79 3.25 6.76
N VAL A 180 -2.79 4.06 7.81
CA VAL A 180 -2.98 3.63 9.20
C VAL A 180 -4.05 4.50 9.81
N ILE A 181 -5.08 3.87 10.38
CA ILE A 181 -6.19 4.55 11.05
C ILE A 181 -6.12 4.21 12.53
N GLY A 182 -6.17 5.23 13.39
CA GLY A 182 -6.26 5.07 14.83
C GLY A 182 -7.70 4.82 15.30
N LEU A 183 -7.87 4.22 16.47
CA LEU A 183 -9.17 3.98 17.12
C LEU A 183 -9.97 5.27 17.34
N ASP A 184 -9.26 6.38 17.52
CA ASP A 184 -9.84 7.70 17.79
C ASP A 184 -10.32 8.40 16.50
N HIS A 185 -10.03 7.83 15.33
CA HIS A 185 -10.48 8.37 14.05
C HIS A 185 -11.95 7.97 13.83
N PRO A 186 -12.85 8.92 13.56
CA PRO A 186 -14.24 8.59 13.27
C PRO A 186 -14.30 7.66 12.06
N LYS A 187 -14.93 6.48 12.22
CA LYS A 187 -15.16 5.56 11.10
C LYS A 187 -15.92 6.33 10.01
N GLN A 188 -15.35 6.47 8.83
CA GLN A 188 -16.14 6.87 7.66
C GLN A 188 -17.15 5.76 7.39
N ALA A 189 -18.43 6.11 7.37
CA ALA A 189 -19.48 5.16 7.10
C ALA A 189 -19.30 4.57 5.69
N PRO A 190 -19.44 3.25 5.51
CA PRO A 190 -19.45 2.69 4.17
C PRO A 190 -20.73 3.14 3.45
N GLY A 191 -20.61 4.06 2.48
CA GLY A 191 -21.73 4.38 1.58
C GLY A 191 -21.91 5.81 1.08
N GLU A 192 -21.08 6.80 1.43
CA GLU A 192 -21.16 8.11 0.79
C GLU A 192 -20.26 8.20 -0.44
N THR A 193 -20.61 7.42 -1.47
CA THR A 193 -20.25 7.77 -2.85
C THR A 193 -21.07 9.01 -3.24
N SER A 194 -20.38 10.13 -3.51
CA SER A 194 -20.94 11.20 -4.36
C SER A 194 -20.98 10.76 -5.82
#